data_AF-A0A1I8AYS5-F1
#
_entry.id   AF-A0A1I8AYS5-F1
#
_cell.length_a   1.000
_cell.length_b   1.000
_cell.length_c   1.000
_cell.angle_alpha   90.00
_cell.angle_beta   90.00
_cell.angle_gamma   90.00
#
_symmetry.space_group_name_H-M   'P 1'
#
loop_
_entity.id
_entity.type
_entity.pdbx_description
1 polymer ?
#
loop_
_entity_poly.entity_id
_entity_poly.type
_entity_poly.pdbx_seq_one_letter_code
_entity_poly.pdbx_strand_id
1 'polypeptide(L)'
;MGKKRKLNEENESKINGCLNSFKKPRTESFNKFDFIDQFNQFRSNLCSDEEIEFNLFKRLYDFLKMNIDKPKFISQIGPLCDIKFVSNLLCRYNCSLNQTDLLIFDILNLLENQMNINFSLISPLVFGKSSKKYYNDLIKYGNILHKKLTPEQVLEYFDQKIMWETLTKMTRFHHKKTKRNKRVIKIDEKFYDPRFVLRSLLQIVKMDSKFNYKIMITSNALSFCFASTSFYDSTLRSLAYAFLQNFQKRLKQQNEYFHQKLLFGFFIDFFKNSIFTVNQRASQFVSQFFARYSKIALTPTNPLYSPLTSFFIQKPFMDLESIPEFFKLFFSSSSENCKEERRWILRLIDDSIFDFNDYQILGKV
;
A
#
# COMPACT_ATOMS: atom_id res chain seq x y z
N MET A 1 72.44 -30.92 30.24
CA MET A 1 71.08 -30.31 30.31
C MET A 1 71.16 -28.82 30.70
N GLY A 2 71.71 -27.96 29.84
CA GLY A 2 72.10 -26.60 30.24
C GLY A 2 71.88 -25.48 29.23
N LYS A 3 70.92 -25.62 28.30
CA LYS A 3 70.65 -24.58 27.28
C LYS A 3 69.17 -24.23 27.04
N LYS A 4 68.22 -24.76 27.82
CA LYS A 4 66.77 -24.47 27.65
C LYS A 4 66.12 -23.62 28.76
N ARG A 5 66.86 -23.19 29.79
CA ARG A 5 66.29 -22.37 30.89
C ARG A 5 66.59 -20.87 30.83
N LYS A 6 67.58 -20.41 30.04
CA LYS A 6 67.90 -18.97 29.93
C LYS A 6 67.14 -18.22 28.83
N LEU A 7 66.35 -18.91 28.00
CA LEU A 7 65.55 -18.29 26.92
C LEU A 7 64.10 -17.95 27.34
N ASN A 8 63.68 -18.32 28.55
CA ASN A 8 62.33 -18.03 29.04
C ASN A 8 62.26 -16.78 29.93
N GLU A 9 63.36 -16.34 30.56
CA GLU A 9 63.34 -15.14 31.43
C GLU A 9 63.53 -13.82 30.65
N GLU A 10 64.20 -13.84 29.49
CA GLU A 10 64.34 -12.65 28.64
C GLU A 10 63.08 -12.33 27.82
N ASN A 11 62.16 -13.29 27.67
CA ASN A 11 60.88 -13.07 26.98
C ASN A 11 59.77 -12.59 27.93
N GLU A 12 59.83 -12.92 29.23
CA GLU A 12 58.85 -12.42 30.21
C GLU A 12 59.09 -10.94 30.58
N SER A 13 60.33 -10.46 30.54
CA SER A 13 60.65 -9.04 30.79
C SER A 13 60.26 -8.11 29.63
N LYS A 14 60.16 -8.63 28.39
CA LYS A 14 59.66 -7.85 27.24
C LYS A 14 58.14 -7.81 27.13
N ILE A 15 57.43 -8.78 27.72
CA ILE A 15 55.95 -8.78 27.74
C ILE A 15 55.42 -7.80 28.80
N ASN A 16 56.12 -7.64 29.93
CA ASN A 16 55.70 -6.70 30.98
C ASN A 16 56.01 -5.21 30.66
N GLY A 17 56.88 -4.92 29.68
CA GLY A 17 57.13 -3.55 29.20
C GLY A 17 56.08 -3.01 28.23
N CYS A 18 55.29 -3.88 27.59
CA CYS A 18 54.24 -3.48 26.65
C CYS A 18 52.84 -3.36 27.27
N LEU A 19 52.70 -3.61 28.59
CA LEU A 19 51.42 -3.51 29.30
C LEU A 19 51.11 -2.12 29.86
N ASN A 20 52.05 -1.15 29.78
CA ASN A 20 51.88 0.18 30.37
C ASN A 20 51.74 1.36 29.38
N SER A 21 51.50 1.10 28.09
CA SER A 21 51.17 2.15 27.11
C SER A 21 49.69 2.19 26.70
N PHE A 22 48.81 1.54 27.45
CA PHE A 22 47.39 1.89 27.45
C PHE A 22 47.22 3.20 28.22
N LYS A 23 47.55 4.33 27.57
CA LYS A 23 46.87 5.59 27.88
C LYS A 23 45.39 5.27 27.83
N LYS A 24 44.75 5.21 29.00
CA LYS A 24 43.29 5.18 29.13
C LYS A 24 42.75 6.15 28.07
N PRO A 25 42.01 5.70 27.04
CA PRO A 25 41.17 6.64 26.33
C PRO A 25 40.31 7.23 27.45
N ARG A 26 40.36 8.55 27.56
CA ARG A 26 39.52 9.31 28.46
C ARG A 26 38.16 8.65 28.43
N THR A 27 37.64 8.34 29.61
CA THR A 27 36.21 8.24 29.83
C THR A 27 35.64 9.63 29.54
N GLU A 28 35.67 10.02 28.27
CA GLU A 28 34.77 10.99 27.69
C GLU A 28 33.44 10.26 27.76
N SER A 29 32.75 10.55 28.87
CA SER A 29 31.32 10.49 29.02
C SER A 29 30.65 10.69 27.67
N PHE A 30 30.39 9.59 26.96
CA PHE A 30 29.48 9.61 25.84
C PHE A 30 28.15 10.02 26.45
N ASN A 31 27.80 11.27 26.19
CA ASN A 31 26.62 11.93 26.71
C ASN A 31 25.43 10.99 26.59
N LYS A 32 24.93 10.61 27.76
CA LYS A 32 23.63 10.02 28.01
C LYS A 32 22.57 11.08 27.63
N PHE A 33 22.50 11.45 26.35
CA PHE A 33 21.31 12.11 25.83
C PHE A 33 20.26 11.01 25.84
N ASP A 34 19.33 11.11 26.78
CA ASP A 34 18.23 10.15 26.89
C ASP A 34 17.56 10.06 25.51
N PHE A 35 17.39 8.83 25.00
CA PHE A 35 16.65 8.58 23.75
C PHE A 35 15.28 9.26 23.76
N ILE A 36 14.74 9.44 24.97
CA ILE A 36 13.51 10.15 25.30
C ILE A 36 13.61 11.65 24.98
N ASP A 37 14.70 12.33 25.34
CA ASP A 37 14.84 13.78 25.12
C ASP A 37 14.97 14.11 23.63
N GLN A 38 15.73 13.29 22.89
CA GLN A 38 15.85 13.44 21.44
C GLN A 38 14.50 13.17 20.74
N PHE A 39 13.79 12.12 21.15
CA PHE A 39 12.45 11.83 20.62
C PHE A 39 11.43 12.91 21.00
N ASN A 40 11.52 13.48 22.20
CA ASN A 40 10.65 14.56 22.65
C ASN A 40 10.89 15.85 21.86
N GLN A 41 12.12 16.16 21.46
CA GLN A 41 12.41 17.26 20.53
C GLN A 41 11.78 17.02 19.15
N PHE A 42 11.86 15.80 18.61
CA PHE A 42 11.15 15.46 17.37
C PHE A 42 9.64 15.57 17.55
N ARG A 43 9.11 15.10 18.69
CA ARG A 43 7.69 15.14 19.02
C ARG A 43 7.17 16.57 19.19
N SER A 44 7.90 17.47 19.85
CA SER A 44 7.51 18.87 20.00
C SER A 44 7.44 19.56 18.64
N ASN A 45 8.44 19.33 17.80
CA ASN A 45 8.52 19.91 16.44
C ASN A 45 7.46 19.31 15.50
N LEU A 46 7.07 18.06 15.72
CA LEU A 46 5.96 17.42 14.98
C LEU A 46 4.59 17.81 15.53
N CYS A 47 4.48 18.21 16.79
CA CYS A 47 3.23 18.69 17.36
C CYS A 47 2.97 20.19 17.13
N SER A 48 3.98 20.98 16.77
CA SER A 48 3.80 22.36 16.32
C SER A 48 3.13 22.39 14.94
N ASP A 49 2.24 23.35 14.71
CA ASP A 49 1.50 23.54 13.45
C ASP A 49 2.37 24.09 12.30
N GLU A 50 3.67 24.30 12.53
CA GLU A 50 4.62 24.82 11.54
C GLU A 50 4.87 23.84 10.38
N GLU A 51 5.26 24.38 9.22
CA GLU A 51 5.70 23.58 8.07
C GLU A 51 7.02 22.90 8.40
N ILE A 52 6.99 21.56 8.43
CA ILE A 52 8.15 20.76 8.78
C ILE A 52 8.93 20.42 7.53
N GLU A 53 10.23 20.71 7.57
CA GLU A 53 11.14 20.34 6.48
C GLU A 53 11.27 18.82 6.33
N PHE A 54 11.38 18.36 5.07
CA PHE A 54 11.68 16.97 4.70
C PHE A 54 12.87 16.36 5.48
N ASN A 55 13.86 17.19 5.80
CA ASN A 55 15.05 16.79 6.55
C ASN A 55 14.72 16.26 7.95
N LEU A 56 13.66 16.77 8.60
CA LEU A 56 13.24 16.29 9.92
C LEU A 56 12.69 14.86 9.83
N PHE A 57 11.85 14.57 8.84
CA PHE A 57 11.32 13.21 8.62
C PHE A 57 12.42 12.21 8.30
N LYS A 58 13.40 12.62 7.50
CA LYS A 58 14.56 11.78 7.20
C LYS A 58 15.40 11.50 8.45
N ARG A 59 15.70 12.52 9.26
CA ARG A 59 16.41 12.34 10.54
C ARG A 59 15.65 11.43 11.50
N LEU A 60 14.32 11.56 11.56
CA LEU A 60 13.46 10.71 12.37
C LEU A 60 13.50 9.26 11.88
N TYR A 61 13.36 9.05 10.57
CA TYR A 61 13.45 7.72 9.96
C TYR A 61 14.82 7.07 10.24
N ASP A 62 15.92 7.79 10.03
CA ASP A 62 17.28 7.30 10.28
C ASP A 62 17.47 7.00 11.78
N PHE A 63 16.97 7.86 12.67
CA PHE A 63 17.02 7.67 14.12
C PHE A 63 16.24 6.43 14.58
N LEU A 64 15.04 6.22 14.05
CA LEU A 64 14.28 5.00 14.32
C LEU A 64 15.05 3.79 13.78
N LYS A 65 15.46 3.81 12.51
CA LYS A 65 16.14 2.70 11.83
C LYS A 65 17.43 2.25 12.52
N MET A 66 18.24 3.19 12.99
CA MET A 66 19.50 2.89 13.68
C MET A 66 19.31 2.29 15.08
N ASN A 67 18.14 2.46 15.70
CA ASN A 67 17.90 2.06 17.09
C ASN A 67 16.87 0.95 17.26
N ILE A 68 16.26 0.47 16.17
CA ILE A 68 15.27 -0.63 16.17
C ILE A 68 15.81 -1.93 16.79
N ASP A 69 17.10 -2.22 16.64
CA ASP A 69 17.70 -3.45 17.19
C ASP A 69 17.85 -3.45 18.72
N LYS A 70 17.60 -2.31 19.38
CA LYS A 70 17.78 -2.16 20.84
C LYS A 70 16.44 -2.35 21.56
N PRO A 71 16.22 -3.45 22.31
CA PRO A 71 14.92 -3.68 22.98
C PRO A 71 14.59 -2.61 24.04
N LYS A 72 15.60 -2.02 24.68
CA LYS A 72 15.43 -0.90 25.63
C LYS A 72 14.82 0.34 24.97
N PHE A 73 15.13 0.59 23.70
CA PHE A 73 14.59 1.70 22.92
C PHE A 73 13.11 1.50 22.63
N ILE A 74 12.71 0.28 22.27
CA ILE A 74 11.31 -0.08 22.01
C ILE A 74 10.45 0.15 23.26
N SER A 75 10.92 -0.31 24.43
CA SER A 75 10.20 -0.13 25.69
C SER A 75 10.07 1.33 26.14
N GLN A 76 11.02 2.19 25.76
CA GLN A 76 11.04 3.59 26.18
C GLN A 76 10.26 4.51 25.23
N ILE A 77 10.32 4.26 23.92
CA ILE A 77 9.68 5.12 22.91
C ILE A 77 8.30 4.63 22.49
N GLY A 78 8.01 3.33 22.62
CA GLY A 78 6.67 2.79 22.43
C GLY A 78 5.56 3.60 23.13
N PRO A 79 5.66 3.88 24.44
CA PRO A 79 4.68 4.71 25.15
C PRO A 79 4.73 6.20 24.79
N LEU A 80 5.83 6.70 24.22
CA LEU A 80 5.93 8.10 23.78
C LEU A 80 5.28 8.33 22.41
N CYS A 81 5.03 7.26 21.64
CA CYS A 81 4.29 7.29 20.39
C CYS A 81 2.78 7.33 20.65
N ASP A 82 2.33 8.40 21.29
CA ASP A 82 0.92 8.62 21.63
C ASP A 82 0.04 8.75 20.37
N ILE A 83 -1.27 8.59 20.57
CA ILE A 83 -2.32 8.83 19.56
C ILE A 83 -2.11 10.18 18.87
N LYS A 84 -1.71 11.22 19.63
CA LYS A 84 -1.43 12.57 19.12
C LYS A 84 -0.25 12.62 18.15
N PHE A 85 0.79 11.81 18.39
CA PHE A 85 1.95 11.77 17.50
C PHE A 85 1.58 11.11 16.16
N VAL A 86 0.89 9.97 16.22
CA VAL A 86 0.46 9.23 15.03
C VAL A 86 -0.57 10.03 14.23
N SER A 87 -1.55 10.66 14.90
CA SER A 87 -2.55 11.50 14.22
C SER A 87 -1.90 12.68 13.51
N ASN A 88 -0.90 13.32 14.11
CA ASN A 88 -0.17 14.43 13.49
C ASN A 88 0.63 13.99 12.25
N LEU A 89 1.15 12.77 12.22
CA LEU A 89 1.78 12.20 11.02
C LEU A 89 0.73 11.97 9.91
N LEU A 90 -0.41 11.35 10.26
CA LEU A 90 -1.50 11.08 9.32
C LEU A 90 -2.15 12.36 8.77
N CYS A 91 -2.27 13.40 9.58
CA CYS A 91 -2.78 14.71 9.15
C CYS A 91 -1.90 15.39 8.10
N ARG A 92 -0.61 15.07 8.07
CA ARG A 92 0.35 15.63 7.09
C ARG A 92 0.53 14.75 5.87
N TYR A 93 0.26 13.46 5.99
CA TYR A 93 0.32 12.49 4.91
C TYR A 93 -0.81 12.75 3.90
N ASN A 94 -0.48 12.98 2.63
CA ASN A 94 -1.49 13.18 1.57
C ASN A 94 -1.76 11.92 0.75
N CYS A 95 -1.27 10.76 1.21
CA CYS A 95 -1.37 9.49 0.50
C CYS A 95 -0.70 9.50 -0.88
N SER A 96 0.22 10.43 -1.15
CA SER A 96 0.81 10.61 -2.46
C SER A 96 2.14 9.88 -2.63
N LEU A 97 2.64 9.80 -3.86
CA LEU A 97 3.95 9.22 -4.19
C LEU A 97 5.11 10.21 -4.02
N ASN A 98 4.87 11.34 -3.37
CA ASN A 98 5.93 12.28 -3.00
C ASN A 98 6.93 11.64 -2.03
N GLN A 99 8.19 12.06 -2.08
CA GLN A 99 9.25 11.54 -1.22
C GLN A 99 8.95 11.74 0.27
N THR A 100 8.29 12.84 0.63
CA THR A 100 7.83 13.11 2.01
C THR A 100 6.84 12.04 2.47
N ASP A 101 5.85 11.74 1.64
CA ASP A 101 4.76 10.82 1.96
C ASP A 101 5.27 9.39 2.03
N LEU A 102 6.17 8.99 1.12
CA LEU A 102 6.84 7.68 1.18
C LEU A 102 7.64 7.51 2.49
N LEU A 103 8.35 8.54 2.95
CA LEU A 103 9.06 8.48 4.23
C LEU A 103 8.07 8.41 5.41
N ILE A 104 6.99 9.17 5.39
CA ILE A 104 5.95 9.12 6.44
C ILE A 104 5.33 7.72 6.49
N PHE A 105 5.02 7.12 5.35
CA PHE A 105 4.51 5.76 5.27
C PHE A 105 5.52 4.75 5.83
N ASP A 106 6.80 4.86 5.46
CA ASP A 106 7.85 3.99 5.97
C ASP A 106 7.98 4.14 7.49
N ILE A 107 7.93 5.35 8.05
CA ILE A 107 7.90 5.61 9.50
C ILE A 107 6.69 4.92 10.15
N LEU A 108 5.48 5.12 9.62
CA LEU A 108 4.27 4.48 10.15
C LEU A 108 4.38 2.95 10.15
N ASN A 109 4.96 2.37 9.09
CA ASN A 109 5.16 0.94 8.96
C ASN A 109 6.22 0.40 9.93
N LEU A 110 7.25 1.17 10.26
CA LEU A 110 8.21 0.82 11.34
C LEU A 110 7.52 0.87 12.71
N LEU A 111 6.70 1.90 12.96
CA LEU A 111 5.94 2.04 14.21
C LEU A 111 4.94 0.89 14.42
N GLU A 112 4.25 0.47 13.37
CA GLU A 112 3.30 -0.65 13.45
C GLU A 112 4.01 -2.00 13.69
N ASN A 113 4.96 -2.35 12.82
CA ASN A 113 5.49 -3.72 12.79
C ASN A 113 6.65 -3.96 13.76
N GLN A 114 7.46 -2.95 14.06
CA GLN A 114 8.67 -3.11 14.87
C GLN A 114 8.50 -2.58 16.28
N MET A 115 7.72 -1.51 16.45
CA MET A 115 7.40 -0.96 17.78
C MET A 115 6.10 -1.53 18.36
N ASN A 116 5.37 -2.37 17.61
CA ASN A 116 4.10 -3.00 18.01
C ASN A 116 3.04 -2.00 18.53
N ILE A 117 3.03 -0.78 17.96
CA ILE A 117 2.04 0.23 18.34
C ILE A 117 0.69 -0.16 17.77
N ASN A 118 -0.31 -0.29 18.65
CA ASN A 118 -1.61 -0.75 18.24
C ASN A 118 -2.44 0.36 17.57
N PHE A 119 -2.45 0.38 16.25
CA PHE A 119 -3.26 1.32 15.46
C PHE A 119 -4.77 1.03 15.48
N SER A 120 -5.24 -0.07 16.10
CA SER A 120 -6.68 -0.33 16.24
C SER A 120 -7.41 0.76 17.04
N LEU A 121 -6.70 1.47 17.93
CA LEU A 121 -7.25 2.58 18.70
C LEU A 121 -7.58 3.80 17.83
N ILE A 122 -6.88 3.96 16.70
CA ILE A 122 -6.98 5.12 15.79
C ILE A 122 -7.78 4.74 14.53
N SER A 123 -8.24 3.49 14.44
CA SER A 123 -9.03 2.96 13.33
C SER A 123 -10.42 3.58 13.25
N PRO A 124 -10.90 4.02 12.07
CA PRO A 124 -10.29 3.93 10.74
C PRO A 124 -9.15 4.94 10.47
N LEU A 125 -8.13 4.52 9.72
CA LEU A 125 -7.00 5.39 9.35
C LEU A 125 -7.42 6.32 8.20
N VAL A 126 -7.28 7.61 8.43
CA VAL A 126 -7.66 8.68 7.51
C VAL A 126 -6.48 9.65 7.38
N PHE A 127 -6.35 10.30 6.24
CA PHE A 127 -5.16 11.07 5.89
C PHE A 127 -5.50 12.50 5.44
N GLY A 128 -4.48 13.33 5.34
CA GLY A 128 -4.57 14.70 4.86
C GLY A 128 -5.04 15.70 5.92
N LYS A 129 -4.94 16.99 5.59
CA LYS A 129 -5.26 18.10 6.51
C LYS A 129 -6.71 18.06 7.01
N SER A 130 -7.64 17.54 6.20
CA SER A 130 -9.05 17.37 6.54
C SER A 130 -9.28 16.43 7.72
N SER A 131 -8.35 15.49 7.96
CA SER A 131 -8.46 14.52 9.07
C SER A 131 -8.15 15.12 10.45
N LYS A 132 -7.59 16.34 10.53
CA LYS A 132 -7.28 17.02 11.81
C LYS A 132 -8.49 17.12 12.73
N LYS A 133 -9.67 17.48 12.19
CA LYS A 133 -10.90 17.61 12.99
C LYS A 133 -11.28 16.28 13.63
N TYR A 134 -11.31 15.23 12.81
CA TYR A 134 -11.61 13.86 13.25
C TYR A 134 -10.70 13.40 14.39
N TYR A 135 -9.38 13.56 14.22
CA TYR A 135 -8.43 13.13 15.24
C TYR A 135 -8.47 13.98 16.51
N ASN A 136 -8.72 15.29 16.39
CA ASN A 136 -8.91 16.13 17.57
C ASN A 136 -10.15 15.71 18.36
N ASP A 137 -11.24 15.37 17.68
CA ASP A 137 -12.44 14.87 18.33
C ASP A 137 -12.20 13.50 18.96
N LEU A 138 -11.42 12.62 18.31
CA LEU A 138 -11.03 11.33 18.89
C LEU A 138 -10.20 11.50 20.17
N ILE A 139 -9.26 12.46 20.19
CA ILE A 139 -8.45 12.78 21.36
C ILE A 139 -9.31 13.38 22.48
N LYS A 140 -10.29 14.23 22.16
CA LYS A 140 -11.17 14.88 23.14
C LYS A 140 -12.18 13.92 23.78
N TYR A 141 -12.84 13.10 22.97
CA TYR A 141 -13.94 12.25 23.42
C TYR A 141 -13.48 10.83 23.79
N GLY A 142 -12.27 10.43 23.38
CA GLY A 142 -11.75 9.09 23.57
C GLY A 142 -12.49 8.03 22.74
N ASN A 143 -11.99 6.79 22.76
CA ASN A 143 -12.46 5.73 21.86
C ASN A 143 -13.90 5.27 22.08
N ILE A 144 -14.47 5.53 23.27
CA ILE A 144 -15.79 5.03 23.67
C ILE A 144 -16.90 5.98 23.19
N LEU A 145 -16.71 7.29 23.36
CA LEU A 145 -17.72 8.29 23.02
C LEU A 145 -17.57 8.81 21.57
N HIS A 146 -16.38 8.66 20.99
CA HIS A 146 -16.11 9.14 19.65
C HIS A 146 -16.86 8.32 18.59
N LYS A 147 -17.64 9.01 17.75
CA LYS A 147 -18.34 8.40 16.62
C LYS A 147 -17.34 8.04 15.52
N LYS A 148 -17.05 6.74 15.37
CA LYS A 148 -16.20 6.24 14.28
C LYS A 148 -16.81 6.58 12.92
N LEU A 149 -15.95 6.91 11.96
CA LEU A 149 -16.37 7.20 10.59
C LEU A 149 -16.98 5.96 9.94
N THR A 150 -17.96 6.17 9.06
CA THR A 150 -18.50 5.09 8.22
C THR A 150 -17.57 4.81 7.04
N PRO A 151 -17.64 3.61 6.43
CA PRO A 151 -16.95 3.25 5.19
C PRO A 151 -17.06 4.33 4.10
N GLU A 152 -18.24 4.90 3.94
CA GLU A 152 -18.53 5.95 2.96
C GLU A 152 -17.73 7.23 3.26
N GLN A 153 -17.75 7.68 4.52
CA GLN A 153 -17.01 8.86 4.95
C GLN A 153 -15.50 8.70 4.82
N VAL A 154 -14.96 7.49 5.01
CA VAL A 154 -13.53 7.22 4.77
C VAL A 154 -13.22 7.29 3.28
N LEU A 155 -14.11 6.79 2.42
CA LEU A 155 -13.94 6.85 0.96
C LEU A 155 -13.98 8.28 0.41
N GLU A 156 -14.68 9.21 1.07
CA GLU A 156 -14.72 10.63 0.68
C GLU A 156 -13.34 11.31 0.74
N TYR A 157 -12.39 10.78 1.52
CA TYR A 157 -11.01 11.30 1.56
C TYR A 157 -10.21 10.96 0.30
N PHE A 158 -10.66 9.98 -0.50
CA PHE A 158 -10.01 9.62 -1.74
C PHE A 158 -10.68 10.32 -2.93
N ASP A 159 -9.87 11.00 -3.74
CA ASP A 159 -10.33 11.54 -5.01
C ASP A 159 -10.51 10.40 -6.03
N GLN A 160 -11.72 10.26 -6.54
CA GLN A 160 -12.10 9.25 -7.53
C GLN A 160 -11.26 9.36 -8.81
N LYS A 161 -10.96 10.59 -9.25
CA LYS A 161 -10.19 10.85 -10.48
C LYS A 161 -8.74 10.43 -10.30
N ILE A 162 -8.10 10.84 -9.20
CA ILE A 162 -6.72 10.46 -8.89
C ILE A 162 -6.62 8.95 -8.71
N MET A 163 -7.60 8.31 -8.06
CA MET A 163 -7.61 6.84 -7.91
C MET A 163 -7.66 6.13 -9.26
N TRP A 164 -8.42 6.64 -10.22
CA TRP A 164 -8.50 6.09 -11.58
C TRP A 164 -7.22 6.31 -12.39
N GLU A 165 -6.63 7.51 -12.31
CA GLU A 165 -5.35 7.80 -12.97
C GLU A 165 -4.21 6.97 -12.39
N THR A 166 -4.22 6.78 -11.07
CA THR A 166 -3.30 5.91 -10.34
C THR A 166 -3.48 4.47 -10.83
N LEU A 167 -4.71 3.98 -10.91
CA LEU A 167 -5.03 2.63 -11.39
C LEU A 167 -4.50 2.35 -12.81
N THR A 168 -4.63 3.31 -13.72
CA THR A 168 -4.23 3.16 -15.13
C THR A 168 -2.73 3.23 -15.32
N LYS A 169 -2.01 4.06 -14.56
CA LYS A 169 -0.58 4.35 -14.81
C LYS A 169 0.41 3.62 -13.89
N MET A 170 -0.06 3.04 -12.78
CA MET A 170 0.83 2.69 -11.66
C MET A 170 1.42 1.28 -11.67
N THR A 171 1.14 0.43 -12.65
CA THR A 171 1.90 -0.83 -12.80
C THR A 171 3.41 -0.64 -12.96
N ARG A 172 3.84 0.59 -13.24
CA ARG A 172 5.24 1.05 -13.24
C ARG A 172 5.92 1.06 -11.85
N PHE A 173 5.15 1.06 -10.74
CA PHE A 173 5.67 1.31 -9.38
C PHE A 173 6.55 0.19 -8.83
N HIS A 174 6.43 -1.04 -9.37
CA HIS A 174 7.15 -2.21 -8.86
C HIS A 174 8.24 -2.75 -9.79
N HIS A 175 8.64 -2.00 -10.81
CA HIS A 175 9.96 -2.22 -11.40
C HIS A 175 11.03 -1.75 -10.41
N LYS A 176 11.19 -2.52 -9.31
CA LYS A 176 12.33 -2.47 -8.40
C LYS A 176 13.55 -2.30 -9.27
N LYS A 177 14.27 -1.18 -9.09
CA LYS A 177 15.65 -0.91 -9.50
C LYS A 177 16.32 -2.16 -10.07
N THR A 178 16.01 -2.51 -11.32
CA THR A 178 16.76 -3.53 -12.02
C THR A 178 18.09 -2.85 -12.23
N LYS A 179 19.15 -3.37 -11.59
CA LYS A 179 20.51 -2.79 -11.60
C LYS A 179 21.05 -2.47 -13.00
N ARG A 180 20.35 -2.88 -14.06
CA ARG A 180 20.71 -2.72 -15.47
C ARG A 180 20.09 -1.51 -16.18
N ASN A 181 18.97 -0.93 -15.73
CA ASN A 181 18.35 0.20 -16.44
C ASN A 181 18.06 1.39 -15.52
N LYS A 182 18.97 2.37 -15.52
CA LYS A 182 18.81 3.70 -14.86
C LYS A 182 17.77 4.59 -15.56
N ARG A 183 16.70 4.05 -16.15
CA ARG A 183 15.55 4.87 -16.52
C ARG A 183 14.75 5.07 -15.24
N VAL A 184 15.09 6.13 -14.50
CA VAL A 184 14.24 6.65 -13.43
C VAL A 184 12.96 7.10 -14.12
N ILE A 185 11.97 6.21 -14.19
CA ILE A 185 10.64 6.59 -14.63
C ILE A 185 10.19 7.63 -13.60
N LYS A 186 10.05 8.88 -14.04
CA LYS A 186 9.47 9.93 -13.20
C LYS A 186 8.04 9.49 -12.90
N ILE A 187 7.82 9.10 -11.65
CA ILE A 187 6.49 8.78 -11.15
C ILE A 187 5.84 10.13 -10.84
N ASP A 188 4.65 10.39 -11.35
CA ASP A 188 3.96 11.63 -11.01
C ASP A 188 3.67 11.61 -9.51
N GLU A 189 4.20 12.61 -8.80
CA GLU A 189 4.09 12.75 -7.34
C GLU A 189 2.64 12.86 -6.86
N LYS A 190 1.70 13.10 -7.78
CA LYS A 190 0.27 13.28 -7.50
C LYS A 190 -0.52 11.97 -7.37
N PHE A 191 0.02 10.83 -7.81
CA PHE A 191 -0.69 9.56 -7.69
C PHE A 191 -0.69 9.06 -6.25
N TYR A 192 -1.67 8.21 -5.93
CA TYR A 192 -1.79 7.65 -4.59
C TYR A 192 -0.82 6.47 -4.35
N ASP A 193 -0.32 6.33 -3.12
CA ASP A 193 0.49 5.18 -2.71
C ASP A 193 -0.40 3.92 -2.56
N PRO A 194 -0.19 2.87 -3.38
CA PRO A 194 -1.01 1.66 -3.33
C PRO A 194 -0.88 0.91 -2.01
N ARG A 195 0.26 1.04 -1.32
CA ARG A 195 0.51 0.36 -0.05
C ARG A 195 -0.47 0.84 1.01
N PHE A 196 -0.67 2.15 1.08
CA PHE A 196 -1.63 2.76 2.00
C PHE A 196 -3.06 2.53 1.52
N VAL A 197 -3.36 2.83 0.24
CA VAL A 197 -4.71 2.67 -0.32
C VAL A 197 -5.25 1.26 -0.09
N LEU A 198 -4.49 0.21 -0.42
CA LEU A 198 -4.95 -1.18 -0.24
C LEU A 198 -5.18 -1.54 1.22
N ARG A 199 -4.34 -1.05 2.14
CA ARG A 199 -4.53 -1.26 3.59
C ARG A 199 -5.79 -0.57 4.09
N SER A 200 -6.00 0.68 3.70
CA SER A 200 -7.22 1.44 4.02
C SER A 200 -8.47 0.76 3.47
N LEU A 201 -8.45 0.33 2.21
CA LEU A 201 -9.56 -0.38 1.58
C LEU A 201 -9.87 -1.70 2.29
N LEU A 202 -8.84 -2.46 2.69
CA LEU A 202 -9.02 -3.70 3.46
C LEU A 202 -9.63 -3.43 4.84
N GLN A 203 -9.24 -2.34 5.50
CA GLN A 203 -9.82 -1.91 6.78
C GLN A 203 -11.30 -1.57 6.60
N ILE A 204 -11.65 -0.80 5.57
CA ILE A 204 -13.03 -0.41 5.24
C ILE A 204 -13.92 -1.64 5.05
N VAL A 205 -13.45 -2.66 4.33
CA VAL A 205 -14.22 -3.90 4.11
C VAL A 205 -14.36 -4.75 5.38
N LYS A 206 -13.48 -4.60 6.37
CA LYS A 206 -13.58 -5.34 7.65
C LYS A 206 -14.50 -4.67 8.68
N MET A 207 -14.87 -3.40 8.52
CA MET A 207 -15.66 -2.64 9.51
C MET A 207 -17.12 -3.10 9.59
N ASP A 208 -17.66 -3.49 10.74
CA ASP A 208 -19.02 -4.05 10.90
C ASP A 208 -20.21 -3.11 10.60
N SER A 209 -19.95 -1.87 10.22
CA SER A 209 -20.97 -0.90 9.81
C SER A 209 -21.70 -1.28 8.51
N LYS A 210 -22.88 -0.66 8.29
CA LYS A 210 -23.61 -0.71 7.01
C LYS A 210 -22.70 -0.34 5.85
N PHE A 211 -22.88 -1.02 4.71
CA PHE A 211 -21.88 -1.05 3.66
C PHE A 211 -22.50 -0.78 2.29
N ASN A 212 -22.41 0.45 1.82
CA ASN A 212 -22.97 0.82 0.53
C ASN A 212 -22.05 0.42 -0.64
N TYR A 213 -22.38 -0.70 -1.24
CA TYR A 213 -21.64 -1.26 -2.39
C TYR A 213 -21.54 -0.28 -3.57
N LYS A 214 -22.58 0.51 -3.83
CA LYS A 214 -22.59 1.47 -4.95
C LYS A 214 -21.54 2.56 -4.75
N ILE A 215 -21.42 3.11 -3.53
CA ILE A 215 -20.40 4.13 -3.23
C ILE A 215 -18.99 3.55 -3.38
N MET A 216 -18.75 2.33 -2.92
CA MET A 216 -17.44 1.68 -3.07
C MET A 216 -17.05 1.47 -4.55
N ILE A 217 -18.00 1.08 -5.38
CA ILE A 217 -17.71 0.82 -6.80
C ILE A 217 -17.54 2.15 -7.55
N THR A 218 -18.39 3.15 -7.27
CA THR A 218 -18.29 4.49 -7.87
C THR A 218 -17.03 5.24 -7.45
N SER A 219 -16.53 5.01 -6.23
CA SER A 219 -15.25 5.58 -5.77
C SER A 219 -14.01 4.93 -6.39
N ASN A 220 -14.19 3.93 -7.29
CA ASN A 220 -13.13 3.14 -7.93
C ASN A 220 -12.34 2.22 -6.98
N ALA A 221 -12.77 2.01 -5.73
CA ALA A 221 -12.07 1.15 -4.78
C ALA A 221 -12.01 -0.32 -5.25
N LEU A 222 -13.13 -0.85 -5.75
CA LEU A 222 -13.17 -2.22 -6.30
C LEU A 222 -12.27 -2.33 -7.55
N SER A 223 -12.33 -1.33 -8.43
CA SER A 223 -11.47 -1.26 -9.61
C SER A 223 -9.99 -1.27 -9.22
N PHE A 224 -9.61 -0.48 -8.22
CA PHE A 224 -8.24 -0.37 -7.72
C PHE A 224 -7.70 -1.71 -7.23
N CYS A 225 -8.51 -2.48 -6.49
CA CYS A 225 -8.14 -3.81 -6.05
C CYS A 225 -7.97 -4.79 -7.22
N PHE A 226 -8.84 -4.76 -8.23
CA PHE A 226 -8.65 -5.58 -9.44
C PHE A 226 -7.36 -5.23 -10.17
N ALA A 227 -7.09 -3.94 -10.40
CA ALA A 227 -5.86 -3.50 -11.05
C ALA A 227 -4.61 -3.92 -10.27
N SER A 228 -4.66 -3.88 -8.94
CA SER A 228 -3.55 -4.25 -8.06
C SER A 228 -3.17 -5.74 -8.13
N THR A 229 -4.02 -6.61 -8.68
CA THR A 229 -3.69 -8.04 -8.89
C THR A 229 -2.59 -8.28 -9.93
N SER A 230 -2.29 -7.27 -10.76
CA SER A 230 -1.21 -7.29 -11.75
C SER A 230 0.16 -6.90 -11.20
N PHE A 231 0.22 -6.39 -9.96
CA PHE A 231 1.47 -5.84 -9.40
C PHE A 231 2.55 -6.91 -9.24
N TYR A 232 3.81 -6.55 -9.48
CA TYR A 232 4.92 -7.49 -9.25
C TYR A 232 5.15 -7.80 -7.77
N ASP A 233 4.77 -6.89 -6.87
CA ASP A 233 4.90 -7.12 -5.44
C ASP A 233 3.85 -8.13 -4.94
N SER A 234 4.35 -9.27 -4.46
CA SER A 234 3.54 -10.33 -3.87
C SER A 234 2.69 -9.83 -2.70
N THR A 235 3.22 -8.91 -1.89
CA THR A 235 2.50 -8.42 -0.70
C THR A 235 1.28 -7.59 -1.07
N LEU A 236 1.42 -6.67 -2.04
CA LEU A 236 0.29 -5.85 -2.49
C LEU A 236 -0.77 -6.67 -3.22
N ARG A 237 -0.36 -7.64 -4.02
CA ARG A 237 -1.31 -8.58 -4.63
C ARG A 237 -2.10 -9.34 -3.57
N SER A 238 -1.43 -9.81 -2.50
CA SER A 238 -2.13 -10.51 -1.42
C SER A 238 -3.15 -9.63 -0.69
N LEU A 239 -2.85 -8.33 -0.50
CA LEU A 239 -3.81 -7.36 0.07
C LEU A 239 -5.02 -7.17 -0.86
N ALA A 240 -4.78 -7.05 -2.16
CA ALA A 240 -5.85 -6.94 -3.16
C ALA A 240 -6.75 -8.19 -3.17
N TYR A 241 -6.16 -9.39 -3.15
CA TYR A 241 -6.93 -10.63 -3.07
C TYR A 241 -7.70 -10.76 -1.75
N ALA A 242 -7.10 -10.36 -0.62
CA ALA A 242 -7.77 -10.35 0.67
C ALA A 242 -8.97 -9.39 0.68
N PHE A 243 -8.84 -8.21 0.05
CA PHE A 243 -9.95 -7.29 -0.14
C PHE A 243 -11.06 -7.94 -0.97
N LEU A 244 -10.74 -8.51 -2.15
CA LEU A 244 -11.73 -9.13 -3.03
C LEU A 244 -12.48 -10.28 -2.33
N GLN A 245 -11.76 -11.12 -1.59
CA GLN A 245 -12.35 -12.21 -0.81
C GLN A 245 -13.31 -11.69 0.28
N ASN A 246 -12.91 -10.65 1.02
CA ASN A 246 -13.75 -10.10 2.09
C ASN A 246 -14.95 -9.34 1.52
N PHE A 247 -14.77 -8.60 0.42
CA PHE A 247 -15.84 -7.93 -0.28
C PHE A 247 -16.89 -8.93 -0.78
N GLN A 248 -16.44 -10.07 -1.31
CA GLN A 248 -17.31 -11.17 -1.72
C GLN A 248 -18.08 -11.79 -0.55
N LYS A 249 -17.40 -12.05 0.58
CA LYS A 249 -18.06 -12.57 1.80
C LYS A 249 -19.16 -11.62 2.27
N ARG A 250 -18.89 -10.31 2.25
CA ARG A 250 -19.88 -9.29 2.61
C ARG A 250 -21.06 -9.23 1.69
N LEU A 251 -20.81 -9.27 0.37
CA LEU A 251 -21.87 -9.41 -0.61
C LEU A 251 -22.76 -10.61 -0.25
N LYS A 252 -22.19 -11.78 0.03
CA LYS A 252 -23.01 -12.98 0.37
C LYS A 252 -23.77 -12.84 1.69
N GLN A 253 -23.20 -12.18 2.70
CA GLN A 253 -23.76 -12.09 4.07
C GLN A 253 -24.82 -10.99 4.25
N GLN A 254 -24.72 -9.86 3.57
CA GLN A 254 -25.64 -8.73 3.81
C GLN A 254 -26.87 -8.77 2.90
N ASN A 255 -28.06 -8.60 3.50
CA ASN A 255 -29.36 -8.56 2.80
C ASN A 255 -29.74 -7.18 2.26
N GLU A 256 -28.78 -6.26 2.09
CA GLU A 256 -29.07 -4.96 1.49
C GLU A 256 -29.59 -5.10 0.05
N TYR A 257 -30.60 -4.31 -0.31
CA TYR A 257 -31.17 -4.25 -1.65
C TYR A 257 -30.17 -3.62 -2.63
N PHE A 258 -29.31 -4.45 -3.19
CA PHE A 258 -28.41 -4.09 -4.29
C PHE A 258 -28.78 -4.91 -5.53
N HIS A 259 -29.41 -4.27 -6.52
CA HIS A 259 -29.95 -4.96 -7.70
C HIS A 259 -28.87 -5.76 -8.46
N GLN A 260 -27.65 -5.25 -8.55
CA GLN A 260 -26.54 -5.90 -9.27
C GLN A 260 -25.74 -6.88 -8.40
N LYS A 261 -26.18 -7.17 -7.17
CA LYS A 261 -25.46 -8.04 -6.22
C LYS A 261 -25.05 -9.38 -6.80
N LEU A 262 -25.96 -10.05 -7.51
CA LEU A 262 -25.70 -11.35 -8.13
C LEU A 262 -24.63 -11.26 -9.22
N LEU A 263 -24.68 -10.20 -10.03
CA LEU A 263 -23.67 -9.95 -11.08
C LEU A 263 -22.29 -9.76 -10.47
N PHE A 264 -22.17 -8.89 -9.45
CA PHE A 264 -20.89 -8.67 -8.75
C PHE A 264 -20.37 -9.92 -8.06
N GLY A 265 -21.25 -10.68 -7.40
CA GLY A 265 -20.89 -11.98 -6.83
C GLY A 265 -20.36 -12.94 -7.88
N PHE A 266 -21.06 -13.04 -9.01
CA PHE A 266 -20.71 -13.94 -10.11
C PHE A 266 -19.35 -13.63 -10.74
N PHE A 267 -19.08 -12.37 -11.12
CA PHE A 267 -17.81 -12.10 -11.80
C PHE A 267 -16.61 -12.12 -10.84
N ILE A 268 -16.81 -11.86 -9.54
CA ILE A 268 -15.75 -12.08 -8.54
C ILE A 268 -15.46 -13.58 -8.39
N ASP A 269 -16.51 -14.42 -8.37
CA ASP A 269 -16.36 -15.88 -8.39
C ASP A 269 -15.67 -16.36 -9.67
N PHE A 270 -16.02 -15.81 -10.84
CA PHE A 270 -15.36 -16.10 -12.12
C PHE A 270 -13.87 -15.74 -12.11
N PHE A 271 -13.51 -14.56 -11.59
CA PHE A 271 -12.11 -14.17 -11.44
C PHE A 271 -11.38 -15.10 -10.47
N LYS A 272 -12.01 -15.46 -9.34
CA LYS A 272 -11.46 -16.42 -8.38
C LYS A 272 -11.21 -17.79 -9.00
N ASN A 273 -12.14 -18.30 -9.81
CA ASN A 273 -12.01 -19.58 -10.51
C ASN A 273 -10.90 -19.59 -11.57
N SER A 274 -10.47 -18.40 -12.01
CA SER A 274 -9.38 -18.24 -12.97
C SER A 274 -7.98 -18.25 -12.32
N ILE A 275 -7.92 -18.32 -10.98
CA ILE A 275 -6.66 -18.33 -10.23
C ILE A 275 -6.31 -19.79 -9.87
N PHE A 276 -5.21 -20.28 -10.42
CA PHE A 276 -4.73 -21.65 -10.18
C PHE A 276 -3.66 -21.73 -9.10
N THR A 277 -2.90 -20.65 -8.89
CA THR A 277 -1.83 -20.59 -7.89
C THR A 277 -2.10 -19.54 -6.82
N VAL A 278 -1.67 -19.82 -5.58
CA VAL A 278 -1.84 -18.86 -4.48
C VAL A 278 -1.11 -17.58 -4.83
N ASN A 279 -1.83 -16.46 -4.78
CA ASN A 279 -1.29 -15.16 -5.15
C ASN A 279 -0.67 -15.20 -6.56
N GLN A 280 -1.40 -15.74 -7.54
CA GLN A 280 -1.03 -15.67 -8.96
C GLN A 280 -0.99 -14.21 -9.42
N ARG A 281 -0.18 -13.88 -10.43
CA ARG A 281 -0.19 -12.53 -11.03
C ARG A 281 -1.14 -12.59 -12.22
N ALA A 282 -2.14 -11.73 -12.23
CA ALA A 282 -2.93 -11.52 -13.43
C ALA A 282 -2.16 -10.64 -14.42
N SER A 283 -2.31 -10.88 -15.72
CA SER A 283 -1.77 -9.95 -16.71
C SER A 283 -2.46 -8.60 -16.58
N GLN A 284 -1.78 -7.55 -17.03
CA GLN A 284 -2.33 -6.21 -16.94
C GLN A 284 -3.60 -6.05 -17.78
N PHE A 285 -3.70 -6.75 -18.91
CA PHE A 285 -4.92 -6.78 -19.74
C PHE A 285 -6.11 -7.29 -18.93
N VAL A 286 -5.93 -8.41 -18.22
CA VAL A 286 -6.99 -9.01 -17.40
C VAL A 286 -7.34 -8.12 -16.22
N SER A 287 -6.37 -7.66 -15.45
CA SER A 287 -6.62 -6.80 -14.28
C SER A 287 -7.34 -5.50 -14.66
N GLN A 288 -6.95 -4.86 -15.76
CA GLN A 288 -7.62 -3.65 -16.26
C GLN A 288 -9.00 -3.93 -16.84
N PHE A 289 -9.20 -5.10 -17.47
CA PHE A 289 -10.50 -5.51 -17.98
C PHE A 289 -11.52 -5.59 -16.84
N PHE A 290 -11.19 -6.28 -15.74
CA PHE A 290 -12.06 -6.35 -14.55
C PHE A 290 -12.24 -5.00 -13.88
N ALA A 291 -11.18 -4.18 -13.79
CA ALA A 291 -11.24 -2.86 -13.19
C ALA A 291 -12.16 -1.89 -13.96
N ARG A 292 -12.23 -2.00 -15.29
CA ARG A 292 -13.15 -1.22 -16.13
C ARG A 292 -14.55 -1.78 -16.11
N TYR A 293 -14.67 -3.10 -16.22
CA TYR A 293 -15.97 -3.77 -16.20
C TYR A 293 -16.72 -3.52 -14.89
N SER A 294 -16.03 -3.47 -13.74
CA SER A 294 -16.68 -3.19 -12.45
C SER A 294 -17.47 -1.87 -12.44
N LYS A 295 -17.04 -0.85 -13.22
CA LYS A 295 -17.78 0.41 -13.38
C LYS A 295 -18.95 0.25 -14.35
N ILE A 296 -18.72 -0.43 -15.48
CA ILE A 296 -19.75 -0.68 -16.49
C ILE A 296 -20.89 -1.53 -15.92
N ALA A 297 -20.57 -2.48 -15.03
CA ALA A 297 -21.53 -3.34 -14.35
C ALA A 297 -22.55 -2.57 -13.49
N LEU A 298 -22.27 -1.33 -13.09
CA LEU A 298 -23.26 -0.45 -12.43
C LEU A 298 -24.20 0.24 -13.42
N THR A 299 -23.81 0.37 -14.68
CA THR A 299 -24.51 1.16 -15.70
C THR A 299 -24.99 0.24 -16.84
N PRO A 300 -26.16 -0.42 -16.69
CA PRO A 300 -26.68 -1.33 -17.72
C PRO A 300 -27.06 -0.61 -19.02
N THR A 301 -27.21 0.73 -18.98
CA THR A 301 -27.46 1.57 -20.16
C THR A 301 -26.23 1.73 -21.07
N ASN A 302 -25.04 1.33 -20.60
CA ASN A 302 -23.83 1.44 -21.39
C ASN A 302 -23.86 0.40 -22.53
N PRO A 303 -23.58 0.77 -23.79
CA PRO A 303 -23.58 -0.16 -24.92
C PRO A 303 -22.61 -1.35 -24.72
N LEU A 304 -21.54 -1.15 -23.93
CA LEU A 304 -20.56 -2.19 -23.62
C LEU A 304 -21.03 -3.19 -22.56
N TYR A 305 -22.13 -2.92 -21.85
CA TYR A 305 -22.61 -3.79 -20.79
C TYR A 305 -22.95 -5.19 -21.32
N SER A 306 -23.76 -5.28 -22.38
CA SER A 306 -24.18 -6.55 -22.96
C SER A 306 -23.01 -7.40 -23.51
N PRO A 307 -22.14 -6.88 -24.41
CA PRO A 307 -21.05 -7.68 -24.96
C PRO A 307 -20.06 -8.13 -23.88
N LEU A 308 -19.73 -7.28 -22.90
CA LEU A 308 -18.83 -7.65 -21.81
C LEU A 308 -19.47 -8.61 -20.81
N THR A 309 -20.76 -8.47 -20.50
CA THR A 309 -21.46 -9.40 -19.59
C THR A 309 -21.54 -10.80 -20.21
N SER A 310 -21.78 -10.88 -21.53
CA SER A 310 -21.88 -12.15 -22.25
C SER A 310 -20.61 -13.02 -22.14
N PHE A 311 -19.43 -12.40 -22.05
CA PHE A 311 -18.16 -13.09 -21.86
C PHE A 311 -18.16 -13.97 -20.62
N PHE A 312 -18.63 -13.43 -19.49
CA PHE A 312 -18.63 -14.15 -18.22
C PHE A 312 -19.60 -15.32 -18.21
N ILE A 313 -20.64 -15.28 -19.06
CA ILE A 313 -21.63 -16.37 -19.17
C ILE A 313 -21.12 -17.48 -20.09
N GLN A 314 -20.32 -17.14 -21.11
CA GLN A 314 -19.83 -18.08 -22.12
C GLN A 314 -18.74 -19.02 -21.63
N LYS A 315 -17.95 -18.61 -20.64
CA LYS A 315 -16.82 -19.40 -20.10
C LYS A 315 -16.93 -19.53 -18.58
N PRO A 316 -16.50 -20.65 -17.98
CA PRO A 316 -16.50 -20.83 -16.52
C PRO A 316 -15.28 -20.20 -15.82
N PHE A 317 -14.18 -20.03 -16.55
CA PHE A 317 -12.94 -19.38 -16.11
C PHE A 317 -12.24 -18.76 -17.33
N MET A 318 -11.19 -17.98 -17.09
CA MET A 318 -10.36 -17.40 -18.15
C MET A 318 -8.87 -17.61 -17.89
N ASP A 319 -8.08 -17.52 -18.96
CA ASP A 319 -6.63 -17.47 -18.84
C ASP A 319 -6.18 -16.07 -18.39
N LEU A 320 -5.44 -16.01 -17.28
CA LEU A 320 -4.93 -14.78 -16.71
C LEU A 320 -3.81 -14.15 -17.55
N GLU A 321 -3.21 -14.88 -18.49
CA GLU A 321 -2.17 -14.42 -19.41
C GLU A 321 -2.68 -14.09 -20.82
N SER A 322 -4.00 -13.89 -20.98
CA SER A 322 -4.64 -13.59 -22.27
C SER A 322 -5.28 -12.19 -22.31
N ILE A 323 -5.58 -11.70 -23.52
CA ILE A 323 -6.36 -10.47 -23.70
C ILE A 323 -7.85 -10.83 -23.78
N PRO A 324 -8.69 -10.41 -22.80
CA PRO A 324 -10.08 -10.85 -22.77
C PRO A 324 -10.90 -10.24 -23.92
N GLU A 325 -11.69 -11.08 -24.60
CA GLU A 325 -12.62 -10.68 -25.67
C GLU A 325 -12.01 -9.86 -26.82
N PHE A 326 -10.69 -9.94 -27.04
CA PHE A 326 -10.00 -9.13 -28.06
C PHE A 326 -10.66 -9.22 -29.43
N PHE A 327 -10.76 -10.43 -30.00
CA PHE A 327 -11.27 -10.62 -31.37
C PHE A 327 -12.71 -10.17 -31.51
N LYS A 328 -13.56 -10.44 -30.51
CA LYS A 328 -14.99 -10.10 -30.57
C LYS A 328 -15.21 -8.59 -30.52
N LEU A 329 -14.49 -7.86 -29.67
CA LEU A 329 -14.63 -6.41 -29.54
C LEU A 329 -13.91 -5.67 -30.68
N PHE A 330 -12.75 -6.16 -31.12
CA PHE A 330 -12.00 -5.55 -32.20
C PHE A 330 -12.68 -5.75 -33.57
N PHE A 331 -13.18 -6.95 -33.84
CA PHE A 331 -13.95 -7.26 -35.05
C PHE A 331 -15.47 -7.16 -34.81
N SER A 332 -15.88 -6.31 -33.87
CA SER A 332 -17.29 -6.14 -33.58
C SER A 332 -18.08 -5.81 -34.85
N SER A 333 -19.19 -6.53 -35.03
CA SER A 333 -20.13 -6.40 -36.13
C SER A 333 -21.42 -5.70 -35.72
N SER A 334 -21.46 -5.11 -34.51
CA SER A 334 -22.66 -4.41 -34.02
C SER A 334 -22.91 -3.14 -34.85
N SER A 335 -24.10 -3.01 -35.43
CA SER A 335 -24.44 -1.91 -36.35
C SER A 335 -24.35 -0.52 -35.70
N GLU A 336 -24.70 -0.42 -34.41
CA GLU A 336 -24.76 0.86 -33.68
C GLU A 336 -23.53 1.11 -32.79
N ASN A 337 -22.95 0.07 -32.20
CA ASN A 337 -21.98 0.19 -31.10
C ASN A 337 -20.55 -0.23 -31.44
N CYS A 338 -20.30 -0.69 -32.67
CA CYS A 338 -19.00 -1.22 -33.10
C CYS A 338 -17.83 -0.25 -32.84
N LYS A 339 -18.02 1.05 -33.06
CA LYS A 339 -16.99 2.07 -32.82
C LYS A 339 -16.60 2.16 -31.34
N GLU A 340 -17.57 2.08 -30.44
CA GLU A 340 -17.33 2.17 -28.99
C GLU A 340 -16.70 0.88 -28.46
N GLU A 341 -17.13 -0.28 -28.94
CA GLU A 341 -16.51 -1.59 -28.61
C GLU A 341 -15.04 -1.65 -29.02
N ARG A 342 -14.73 -1.25 -30.28
CA ARG A 342 -13.36 -1.17 -30.79
C ARG A 342 -12.50 -0.18 -30.01
N ARG A 343 -13.05 1.02 -29.74
CA ARG A 343 -12.37 2.05 -28.97
C ARG A 343 -12.08 1.59 -27.55
N TRP A 344 -12.99 0.83 -26.94
CA TRP A 344 -12.81 0.33 -25.59
C TRP A 344 -11.67 -0.69 -25.50
N ILE A 345 -11.63 -1.67 -26.41
CA ILE A 345 -10.56 -2.68 -26.40
C ILE A 345 -9.20 -2.06 -26.76
N LEU A 346 -9.16 -1.10 -27.69
CA LEU A 346 -7.93 -0.38 -28.02
C LEU A 346 -7.41 0.45 -26.84
N ARG A 347 -8.29 1.14 -26.13
CA ARG A 347 -7.92 1.86 -24.89
C ARG A 347 -7.47 0.90 -23.79
N LEU A 348 -8.10 -0.26 -23.66
CA LEU A 348 -7.66 -1.29 -22.73
C LEU A 348 -6.22 -1.68 -23.04
N ILE A 349 -5.89 -1.93 -24.31
CA ILE A 349 -4.55 -2.32 -24.74
C ILE A 349 -3.53 -1.20 -24.48
N ASP A 350 -3.84 0.03 -24.87
CA ASP A 350 -2.97 1.19 -24.65
C ASP A 350 -2.65 1.38 -23.16
N ASP A 351 -3.68 1.28 -22.30
CA ASP A 351 -3.54 1.40 -20.85
C ASP A 351 -3.01 0.12 -20.17
N SER A 352 -2.73 -0.95 -20.92
CA SER A 352 -2.27 -2.24 -20.38
C SER A 352 -0.85 -2.64 -20.80
N ILE A 353 -0.25 -1.97 -21.80
CA ILE A 353 1.12 -2.27 -22.24
C ILE A 353 2.14 -1.49 -21.40
N PHE A 354 2.88 -2.18 -20.54
CA PHE A 354 3.95 -1.56 -19.74
C PHE A 354 5.29 -2.26 -19.89
N ASP A 355 5.30 -3.58 -19.74
CA ASP A 355 6.52 -4.36 -19.71
C ASP A 355 6.63 -5.31 -20.92
N PHE A 356 7.83 -5.86 -21.10
CA PHE A 356 8.10 -6.85 -22.14
C PHE A 356 7.16 -8.07 -22.07
N ASN A 357 6.77 -8.50 -20.86
CA ASN A 357 5.81 -9.59 -20.68
C ASN A 357 4.43 -9.23 -21.29
N ASP A 358 4.00 -7.98 -21.18
CA ASP A 358 2.73 -7.53 -21.75
C ASP A 358 2.81 -7.50 -23.29
N TYR A 359 3.97 -7.12 -23.85
CA TYR A 359 4.23 -7.24 -25.29
C TYR A 359 4.22 -8.69 -25.77
N GLN A 360 4.77 -9.62 -24.99
CA GLN A 360 4.72 -11.05 -25.33
C GLN A 360 3.28 -11.58 -25.36
N ILE A 361 2.44 -11.15 -24.41
CA ILE A 361 1.01 -11.51 -24.40
C ILE A 361 0.31 -10.96 -25.63
N LEU A 362 0.57 -9.69 -25.98
CA LEU A 362 0.02 -9.09 -27.19
C LEU A 362 0.45 -9.83 -28.47
N GLY A 363 1.71 -10.27 -28.56
CA GLY A 363 2.21 -11.02 -29.71
C GLY A 363 1.67 -12.44 -29.85
N LYS A 364 0.96 -12.97 -28.84
CA LYS A 364 0.26 -14.26 -28.91
C LYS A 364 -1.15 -14.13 -29.52
N VAL A 365 -1.65 -12.90 -29.65
CA VAL A 365 -2.96 -12.56 -30.20
C VAL A 365 -2.78 -12.18 -31.67
#